data_AF-A0A7J3QFM9-F1
#
_entry.id   AF-A0A7J3QFM9-F1
#
_cell.length_a   1.000
_cell.length_b   1.000
_cell.length_c   1.000
_cell.angle_alpha   90.00
_cell.angle_beta   90.00
_cell.angle_gamma   90.00
#
_symmetry.space_group_name_H-M   'P 1'
#
loop_
_entity.id
_entity.type
_entity.pdbx_description
1 polymer ?
#
loop_
_entity_poly.entity_id
_entity_poly.type
_entity_poly.pdbx_seq_one_letter_code
_entity_poly.pdbx_strand_id
1 'polypeptide(L)'
;MRVTVFGGAGEIGGNQILLEGRESRILLDFGRSFARESEFFHEPYLAPRTIEQLRALGLLPGIDGLYRGDAGEPPVSGVFISHAHLDHMDYVRYVRDDVPLYVGECTWRIITAREVTSPRSV
;
A
#
# COMPACT_ATOMS: atom_id res chain seq x y z
N MET A 1 20.91 -6.21 7.81
CA MET A 1 19.80 -6.12 6.84
C MET A 1 18.71 -7.04 7.33
N ARG A 2 17.47 -6.56 7.38
CA ARG A 2 16.28 -7.35 7.75
C ARG A 2 15.22 -7.21 6.67
N VAL A 3 14.51 -8.30 6.41
CA VAL A 3 13.40 -8.37 5.45
C VAL A 3 12.18 -8.84 6.21
N THR A 4 11.10 -8.06 6.13
CA THR A 4 9.79 -8.42 6.70
C THR A 4 8.77 -8.44 5.57
N VAL A 5 8.05 -9.55 5.43
CA VAL A 5 7.01 -9.71 4.40
C VAL A 5 5.65 -9.65 5.09
N PHE A 6 4.88 -8.60 4.80
CA PHE A 6 3.54 -8.40 5.33
C PHE A 6 2.44 -8.98 4.42
N GLY A 7 2.72 -9.03 3.11
CA GLY A 7 1.83 -9.60 2.10
C GLY A 7 2.59 -10.00 0.84
N GLY A 8 1.98 -10.88 0.05
CA GLY A 8 2.57 -11.51 -1.14
C GLY A 8 3.31 -12.82 -0.88
N ALA A 9 3.37 -13.31 0.36
CA ALA A 9 3.92 -14.62 0.71
C ALA A 9 2.81 -15.63 1.00
N GLY A 10 2.78 -16.74 0.26
CA GLY A 10 1.74 -17.76 0.39
C GLY A 10 0.38 -17.33 -0.20
N GLU A 11 0.35 -16.23 -0.94
CA GLU A 11 -0.83 -15.68 -1.61
C GLU A 11 -0.44 -15.13 -2.99
N ILE A 12 -1.44 -14.75 -3.80
CA ILE A 12 -1.23 -14.04 -5.07
C ILE A 12 -1.59 -12.57 -4.85
N GLY A 13 -0.64 -11.67 -5.11
CA GLY A 13 -0.82 -10.24 -4.95
C GLY A 13 -0.72 -9.76 -3.50
N GLY A 14 -1.10 -8.51 -3.23
CA GLY A 14 -1.01 -7.91 -1.89
C GLY A 14 0.43 -7.64 -1.46
N ASN A 15 1.33 -7.40 -2.42
CA ASN A 15 2.76 -7.31 -2.15
C ASN A 15 3.08 -6.12 -1.22
N GLN A 16 3.69 -6.43 -0.09
CA GLN A 16 4.05 -5.47 0.95
C GLN A 16 5.31 -5.98 1.67
N ILE A 17 6.48 -5.49 1.27
CA ILE A 17 7.75 -5.98 1.79
C ILE A 17 8.55 -4.82 2.36
N LEU A 18 8.92 -4.90 3.64
CA LEU A 18 9.79 -3.92 4.29
C LEU A 18 11.23 -4.42 4.26
N LEU A 19 12.12 -3.59 3.71
CA LEU A 19 13.56 -3.78 3.75
C LEU A 19 14.19 -2.78 4.70
N GLU A 20 14.98 -3.31 5.64
CA GLU A 20 15.63 -2.50 6.67
C GLU A 20 17.15 -2.63 6.57
N GLY A 21 17.78 -1.51 6.22
CA GLY A 21 19.22 -1.31 6.21
C GLY A 21 19.76 -0.90 7.57
N ARG A 22 20.94 -0.27 7.59
CA ARG A 22 21.52 0.30 8.83
C ARG A 22 20.85 1.62 9.21
N GLU A 23 20.63 2.49 8.22
CA GLU A 23 20.16 3.87 8.42
C GLU A 23 18.83 4.15 7.73
N SER A 24 18.38 3.26 6.84
CA SER A 24 17.19 3.46 6.01
C SER A 24 16.26 2.27 6.06
N ARG A 25 14.97 2.55 5.86
CA ARG A 25 13.92 1.56 5.66
C ARG A 25 13.15 1.92 4.41
N ILE A 26 12.87 0.95 3.55
CA ILE A 26 12.08 1.15 2.34
C ILE A 26 11.00 0.09 2.25
N LEU A 27 9.86 0.46 1.68
CA LEU A 27 8.83 -0.50 1.30
C LEU A 27 8.96 -0.82 -0.19
N LEU A 28 8.86 -2.10 -0.52
CA LEU A 28 8.71 -2.59 -1.88
C LEU A 28 7.26 -3.02 -2.05
N ASP A 29 6.59 -2.34 -2.98
CA ASP A 29 5.16 -2.37 -3.21
C ASP A 29 4.33 -2.03 -1.95
N PHE A 30 3.07 -1.68 -2.18
CA PHE A 30 2.09 -1.51 -1.13
C PHE A 30 0.71 -1.83 -1.71
N GLY A 31 0.56 -3.10 -2.06
CA GLY A 31 -0.56 -3.62 -2.81
C GLY A 31 -1.74 -4.06 -1.98
N ARG A 32 -2.92 -4.10 -2.62
CA ARG A 32 -4.15 -4.67 -2.07
C ARG A 32 -4.12 -6.20 -2.16
N SER A 33 -4.35 -6.89 -1.05
CA SER A 33 -4.59 -8.35 -1.10
C SER A 33 -6.07 -8.61 -1.38
N PHE A 34 -6.39 -8.92 -2.64
CA PHE A 34 -7.76 -9.20 -3.07
C PHE A 34 -8.32 -10.45 -2.39
N ALA A 35 -7.51 -11.51 -2.26
CA ALA A 35 -7.92 -12.76 -1.64
C ALA A 35 -8.29 -12.53 -0.16
N ARG A 36 -7.39 -11.91 0.61
CA ARG A 36 -7.62 -11.65 2.03
C ARG A 36 -8.74 -10.65 2.27
N GLU A 37 -8.89 -9.63 1.43
CA GLU A 37 -10.02 -8.71 1.55
C GLU A 37 -11.36 -9.39 1.32
N SER A 38 -11.45 -10.32 0.37
CA SER A 38 -12.70 -11.02 0.06
C SER A 38 -13.22 -11.90 1.19
N GLU A 39 -12.38 -12.21 2.18
CA GLU A 39 -12.77 -12.94 3.40
C GLU A 39 -13.60 -12.05 4.36
N PHE A 40 -13.45 -10.72 4.27
CA PHE A 40 -14.06 -9.76 5.20
C PHE A 40 -15.02 -8.78 4.53
N PHE A 41 -14.80 -8.50 3.25
CA PHE A 41 -15.49 -7.46 2.49
C PHE A 41 -16.10 -8.05 1.22
N HIS A 42 -17.22 -7.50 0.79
CA HIS A 42 -17.92 -7.91 -0.41
C HIS A 42 -18.49 -6.66 -1.11
N GLU A 43 -17.70 -6.08 -2.01
CA GLU A 43 -18.11 -4.92 -2.79
C GLU A 43 -19.35 -5.26 -3.67
N PRO A 44 -20.32 -4.32 -3.83
CA PRO A 44 -20.38 -2.98 -3.25
C PRO A 44 -21.04 -2.92 -1.85
N TYR A 45 -21.43 -4.06 -1.26
CA TYR A 45 -22.28 -4.10 -0.07
C TYR A 45 -21.53 -3.87 1.24
N LEU A 46 -20.28 -4.33 1.33
CA LEU A 46 -19.45 -4.23 2.52
C LEU A 46 -18.01 -3.90 2.13
N ALA A 47 -17.56 -2.72 2.51
CA ALA A 47 -16.21 -2.21 2.26
C ALA A 47 -15.61 -1.67 3.57
N PRO A 48 -14.27 -1.62 3.68
CA PRO A 48 -13.62 -0.99 4.83
C PRO A 48 -14.07 0.48 4.93
N ARG A 49 -14.54 0.87 6.11
CA ARG A 49 -14.97 2.24 6.41
C ARG A 49 -13.81 3.11 6.88
N THR A 50 -12.81 2.48 7.51
CA THR A 50 -11.64 3.17 8.05
C THR A 50 -10.39 2.33 7.84
N ILE A 51 -9.23 2.99 7.88
CA ILE A 51 -7.92 2.34 7.78
C ILE A 51 -7.65 1.41 8.98
N GLU A 52 -8.18 1.73 10.16
CA GLU A 52 -8.02 0.94 11.37
C GLU A 52 -8.64 -0.44 11.22
N GLN A 53 -9.74 -0.57 10.47
CA GLN A 53 -10.32 -1.88 10.16
C GLN A 53 -9.35 -2.73 9.34
N LEU A 54 -8.72 -2.15 8.32
CA LEU A 54 -7.71 -2.83 7.51
C LEU A 54 -6.48 -3.25 8.34
N ARG A 55 -6.04 -2.40 9.27
CA ARG A 55 -4.94 -2.73 10.21
C ARG A 55 -5.34 -3.85 11.17
N ALA A 56 -6.54 -3.79 11.75
CA ALA A 56 -7.03 -4.79 12.69
C ALA A 56 -7.17 -6.18 12.06
N LEU A 57 -7.49 -6.24 10.77
CA LEU A 57 -7.56 -7.47 9.97
C LEU A 57 -6.20 -7.92 9.41
N GLY A 58 -5.13 -7.16 9.70
CA GLY A 58 -3.77 -7.46 9.23
C GLY A 58 -3.59 -7.34 7.71
N LEU A 59 -4.47 -6.60 7.02
CA LEU A 59 -4.36 -6.30 5.59
C LEU A 59 -3.35 -5.18 5.33
N LEU A 60 -3.23 -4.26 6.28
CA LEU A 60 -2.22 -3.21 6.30
C LEU A 60 -1.16 -3.49 7.37
N PRO A 61 0.14 -3.23 7.09
CA PRO A 61 1.21 -3.42 8.07
C PRO A 61 1.00 -2.60 9.36
N GLY A 62 1.36 -3.16 10.51
CA GLY A 62 1.35 -2.44 11.79
C GLY A 62 2.56 -1.50 11.96
N ILE A 63 2.85 -0.63 10.98
CA ILE A 63 3.98 0.30 11.02
C ILE A 63 3.49 1.66 11.53
N ASP A 64 3.92 2.01 12.74
CA ASP A 64 3.56 3.30 13.34
C ASP A 64 4.24 4.46 12.61
N GLY A 65 3.48 5.53 12.36
CA GLY A 65 3.98 6.71 11.65
C GLY A 65 3.85 6.65 10.14
N LEU A 66 3.39 5.52 9.55
CA LEU A 66 3.34 5.32 8.11
C LEU A 66 2.10 5.92 7.44
N TYR A 67 1.01 6.08 8.18
CA TYR A 67 -0.31 6.32 7.60
C TYR A 67 -0.72 7.79 7.67
N ARG A 68 -1.62 8.20 6.77
CA ARG A 68 -2.19 9.56 6.79
C ARG A 68 -2.80 9.87 8.16
N GLY A 69 -2.44 11.03 8.70
CA GLY A 69 -2.88 11.47 10.03
C GLY A 69 -1.93 11.10 11.17
N ASP A 70 -0.95 10.21 10.93
CA ASP A 70 0.10 9.95 11.91
C ASP A 70 1.00 11.19 12.09
N ALA A 71 1.47 11.42 13.31
CA ALA A 71 2.39 12.50 13.66
C ALA A 71 3.86 12.03 13.66
N GLY A 72 4.79 12.99 13.61
CA GLY A 72 6.23 12.71 13.67
C GLY A 72 6.86 12.45 12.30
N GLU A 73 8.13 12.03 12.31
CA GLU A 73 8.89 11.74 11.09
C GLU A 73 8.45 10.44 10.43
N PRO A 74 8.48 10.35 9.07
CA PRO A 74 8.15 9.12 8.37
C PRO A 74 9.07 7.95 8.79
N PRO A 75 8.49 6.76 9.06
CA PRO A 75 9.27 5.59 9.48
C PRO A 75 10.06 4.94 8.34
N VAL A 76 9.79 5.35 7.10
CA VAL A 76 10.40 4.83 5.88
C VAL A 76 10.87 5.97 5.00
N SER A 77 11.98 5.76 4.30
CA SER A 77 12.57 6.72 3.37
C SER A 77 11.85 6.79 2.03
N GLY A 78 10.92 5.86 1.77
CA GLY A 78 10.11 5.82 0.56
C GLY A 78 9.46 4.46 0.30
N VAL A 79 8.52 4.46 -0.65
CA VAL A 79 7.88 3.26 -1.19
C VAL A 79 8.25 3.13 -2.67
N PHE A 80 8.71 1.96 -3.08
CA PHE A 80 9.03 1.64 -4.47
C PHE A 80 7.94 0.77 -5.05
N ILE A 81 7.30 1.22 -6.13
CA ILE A 81 6.25 0.45 -6.81
C ILE A 81 6.82 -0.17 -8.07
N SER A 82 6.74 -1.50 -8.15
CA SER A 82 7.22 -2.29 -9.27
C SER A 82 6.45 -1.99 -10.55
N HIS A 83 5.11 -2.04 -10.50
CA HIS A 83 4.22 -1.79 -11.63
C HIS A 83 2.79 -1.43 -11.22
N ALA A 84 1.95 -1.06 -12.20
CA ALA A 84 0.68 -0.37 -11.97
C ALA A 84 -0.52 -1.29 -11.62
N HIS A 85 -0.30 -2.58 -11.36
CA HIS A 85 -1.39 -3.43 -10.89
C HIS A 85 -1.75 -3.10 -9.43
N LEU A 86 -3.04 -3.25 -9.10
CA LEU A 86 -3.59 -2.84 -7.81
C LEU A 86 -3.05 -3.67 -6.64
N ASP A 87 -2.69 -4.92 -6.90
CA ASP A 87 -2.03 -5.81 -5.94
C ASP A 87 -0.55 -5.46 -5.68
N HIS A 88 -0.07 -4.36 -6.26
CA HIS A 88 1.24 -3.74 -5.99
C HIS A 88 1.15 -2.29 -5.50
N MET A 89 0.06 -1.56 -5.79
CA MET A 89 -0.01 -0.11 -5.52
C MET A 89 -1.25 0.38 -4.77
N ASP A 90 -2.33 -0.39 -4.71
CA ASP A 90 -3.64 0.16 -4.31
C ASP A 90 -3.72 0.65 -2.86
N TYR A 91 -2.92 0.08 -1.96
CA TYR A 91 -2.89 0.56 -0.57
C TYR A 91 -1.97 1.77 -0.36
N VAL A 92 -1.18 2.17 -1.35
CA VAL A 92 -0.33 3.38 -1.26
C VAL A 92 -1.17 4.61 -0.90
N ARG A 93 -2.44 4.64 -1.30
CA ARG A 93 -3.40 5.69 -0.93
C ARG A 93 -3.61 5.87 0.58
N TYR A 94 -3.15 4.95 1.42
CA TYR A 94 -3.22 5.07 2.88
C TYR A 94 -1.93 5.62 3.49
N VAL A 95 -0.81 5.56 2.76
CA VAL A 95 0.48 6.08 3.18
C VAL A 95 0.42 7.60 3.25
N ARG A 96 1.07 8.19 4.25
CA ARG A 96 1.20 9.64 4.42
C ARG A 96 1.89 10.32 3.21
N ASP A 97 1.47 11.54 2.91
CA ASP A 97 1.83 12.21 1.64
C ASP A 97 3.28 12.75 1.60
N ASP A 98 3.96 12.83 2.75
CA ASP A 98 5.38 13.20 2.87
C ASP A 98 6.35 12.00 2.77
N VAL A 99 5.83 10.77 2.59
CA VAL A 99 6.65 9.61 2.18
C VAL A 99 6.78 9.62 0.65
N PRO A 100 8.00 9.69 0.09
CA PRO A 100 8.17 9.72 -1.36
C PRO A 100 7.83 8.36 -2.00
N LEU A 101 7.18 8.43 -3.16
CA LEU A 101 6.87 7.27 -4.00
C LEU A 101 7.82 7.23 -5.19
N TYR A 102 8.52 6.12 -5.36
CA TYR A 102 9.43 5.88 -6.47
C TYR A 102 8.81 4.86 -7.43
N VAL A 103 8.61 5.27 -8.67
CA VAL A 103 7.95 4.45 -9.69
C VAL A 103 8.65 4.62 -11.05
N GLY A 104 8.61 3.59 -11.89
CA GLY A 104 9.04 3.72 -13.28
C GLY A 104 8.12 4.65 -14.09
N GLU A 105 8.65 5.29 -15.13
CA GLU A 105 7.90 6.24 -15.97
C GLU A 105 6.62 5.62 -16.59
N CYS A 106 6.70 4.38 -17.07
CA CYS A 106 5.55 3.67 -17.61
C CYS A 106 4.47 3.44 -16.54
N THR A 107 4.88 2.97 -15.36
CA THR A 107 4.00 2.76 -14.20
C THR A 107 3.30 4.07 -13.81
N TRP A 108 4.06 5.17 -13.69
CA TRP A 108 3.53 6.49 -13.40
C TRP A 108 2.45 6.93 -14.40
N ARG A 109 2.70 6.75 -15.70
CA ARG A 109 1.75 7.12 -16.76
C ARG A 109 0.47 6.31 -16.68
N ILE A 110 0.57 5.00 -16.42
CA ILE A 110 -0.61 4.13 -16.29
C ILE A 110 -1.44 4.53 -15.06
N ILE A 111 -0.79 4.72 -13.91
CA ILE A 111 -1.46 5.17 -12.68
C ILE A 111 -2.15 6.52 -12.93
N THR A 112 -1.42 7.49 -13.47
CA THR A 112 -1.96 8.84 -13.75
C THR A 112 -3.14 8.78 -14.72
N ALA A 113 -3.02 8.02 -15.82
CA ALA A 113 -4.10 7.84 -16.78
C ALA A 113 -5.34 7.28 -16.08
N ARG A 114 -5.19 6.20 -15.30
CA ARG A 114 -6.27 5.63 -14.50
C ARG A 114 -6.93 6.67 -13.60
N GLU A 115 -6.16 7.42 -12.81
CA GLU A 115 -6.71 8.40 -11.86
C GLU A 115 -7.43 9.58 -12.56
N VAL A 116 -6.94 10.02 -13.72
CA VAL A 116 -7.53 11.14 -14.46
C VAL A 116 -8.80 10.71 -15.22
N THR A 117 -8.86 9.47 -15.72
CA THR A 117 -10.00 8.98 -16.50
C THR A 117 -11.06 8.25 -15.68
N SER A 118 -10.74 7.83 -14.45
CA SER A 118 -11.71 7.16 -13.59
C SER A 118 -12.84 8.13 -13.22
N PRO A 119 -14.12 7.71 -13.34
CA PRO A 119 -15.23 8.54 -12.91
C PRO A 119 -15.03 8.89 -11.43
N ARG A 120 -14.95 10.18 -11.11
CA ARG A 120 -15.04 10.61 -9.71
C ARG A 120 -16.46 10.27 -9.26
N SER A 121 -16.58 9.38 -8.29
CA SER A 121 -17.83 9.23 -7.54
C SER A 121 -18.16 10.59 -6.93
N VAL A 122 -19.15 11.26 -7.50
CA VAL A 122 -19.82 12.44 -6.95
C VAL A 122 -20.61 12.09 -5.70
#